data_AF-A0A1H9C1E6-F1
#
_entry.id   AF-A0A1H9C1E6-F1
#
_cell.length_a   1.000
_cell.length_b   1.000
_cell.length_c   1.000
_cell.angle_alpha   90.00
_cell.angle_beta   90.00
_cell.angle_gamma   90.00
#
_symmetry.space_group_name_H-M   'P 1'
#
loop_
_entity.id
_entity.type
_entity.pdbx_description
1 polymer ?
#
loop_
_entity_poly.entity_id
_entity_poly.type
_entity_poly.pdbx_seq_one_letter_code
_entity_poly.pdbx_strand_id
1 'polypeptide(L)'
;MPEYKIKHLRGYSNPLRIWSAASSSGEEAYSLAMVCDDVLGTMEWEILGSDINSSILDKARLGLYEMSRIEGIPQAYLKRYCLKGIGSHSGQLLVDASLRNKVFFMRLNLNDYLPDLGGFDIIFLRNVLIYFEMATKQKVVSRVLKRLNPGGWFFVSHSESLNGIQHDLVQQAPAVYRKEAAA
;
A
#
# COMPACT_ATOMS: atom_id res chain seq x y z
N MET A 1 4.81 -11.08 4.51
CA MET A 1 5.12 -10.20 5.65
C MET A 1 5.52 -11.09 6.82
N PRO A 2 6.69 -10.91 7.45
CA PRO A 2 6.96 -11.62 8.69
C PRO A 2 6.02 -11.09 9.77
N GLU A 3 5.48 -11.98 10.60
CA GLU A 3 4.44 -11.80 11.63
C GLU A 3 4.81 -10.85 12.79
N TYR A 4 5.66 -9.85 12.56
CA TYR A 4 6.12 -8.93 13.60
C TYR A 4 5.02 -7.96 14.04
N LYS A 5 4.36 -8.35 15.14
CA LYS A 5 3.80 -7.47 16.18
C LYS A 5 2.80 -6.40 15.74
N ILE A 6 1.73 -6.79 15.03
CA ILE A 6 0.50 -5.96 14.91
C ILE A 6 -0.39 -6.07 16.18
N LYS A 7 0.11 -6.65 17.29
CA LYS A 7 -0.67 -6.85 18.53
C LYS A 7 -0.58 -5.70 19.55
N HIS A 8 0.16 -4.64 19.25
CA HIS A 8 0.28 -3.46 20.13
C HIS A 8 0.04 -2.16 19.36
N LEU A 9 -1.18 -1.98 18.83
CA LEU A 9 -1.61 -0.81 18.06
C LEU A 9 -1.98 0.41 18.94
N ARG A 10 -1.38 0.57 20.13
CA ARG A 10 -1.55 1.82 20.89
C ARG A 10 -0.73 2.91 20.20
N GLY A 11 -1.40 3.84 19.53
CA GLY A 11 -0.78 5.00 18.88
C GLY A 11 -1.06 5.17 17.37
N TYR A 12 -1.79 4.25 16.74
CA TYR A 12 -2.23 4.42 15.35
C TYR A 12 -3.56 5.16 15.26
N SER A 13 -3.81 5.79 14.12
CA SER A 13 -5.10 6.42 13.87
C SER A 13 -6.23 5.37 13.78
N ASN A 14 -7.46 5.80 14.06
CA ASN A 14 -8.66 4.99 13.87
C ASN A 14 -9.61 5.80 12.97
N PRO A 15 -9.78 5.43 11.69
CA PRO A 15 -9.26 4.20 11.05
C PRO A 15 -7.74 4.20 10.87
N LEU A 16 -7.11 3.03 10.86
CA LEU A 16 -5.71 2.85 10.43
C LEU A 16 -5.61 3.24 8.95
N ARG A 17 -4.74 4.19 8.62
CA ARG A 17 -4.62 4.70 7.24
C ARG A 17 -3.35 4.20 6.57
N ILE A 18 -3.50 3.54 5.42
CA ILE A 18 -2.39 2.99 4.64
C ILE A 18 -2.35 3.63 3.24
N TRP A 19 -1.16 3.95 2.74
CA TRP A 19 -0.97 4.43 1.36
C TRP A 19 -0.07 3.48 0.56
N SER A 20 -0.60 2.86 -0.49
CA SER A 20 0.16 2.22 -1.56
C SER A 20 0.45 3.26 -2.66
N ALA A 21 1.63 3.87 -2.58
CA ALA A 21 2.09 4.89 -3.51
C ALA A 21 2.80 4.24 -4.71
N ALA A 22 2.27 4.48 -5.92
CA ALA A 22 2.53 3.71 -7.15
C ALA A 22 1.85 2.33 -7.17
N SER A 23 0.54 2.32 -6.90
CA SER A 23 -0.26 1.11 -6.72
C SER A 23 -0.51 0.30 -8.00
N SER A 24 -0.24 0.87 -9.19
CA SER A 24 -0.47 0.20 -10.48
C SER A 24 -1.90 -0.33 -10.59
N SER A 25 -2.09 -1.61 -10.93
CA SER A 25 -3.39 -2.28 -11.02
C SER A 25 -3.98 -2.71 -9.67
N GLY A 26 -3.42 -2.26 -8.54
CA GLY A 26 -4.02 -2.37 -7.21
C GLY A 26 -3.73 -3.67 -6.47
N GLU A 27 -2.94 -4.60 -7.02
CA GLU A 27 -2.63 -5.88 -6.36
C GLU A 27 -1.99 -5.70 -4.98
N GLU A 28 -1.10 -4.70 -4.81
CA GLU A 28 -0.52 -4.39 -3.50
C GLU A 28 -1.58 -3.88 -2.52
N ALA A 29 -2.43 -2.93 -2.94
CA ALA A 29 -3.48 -2.38 -2.09
C ALA A 29 -4.47 -3.46 -1.63
N TYR A 30 -4.87 -4.38 -2.52
CA TYR A 30 -5.76 -5.48 -2.13
C TYR A 30 -5.07 -6.54 -1.28
N SER A 31 -3.78 -6.83 -1.52
CA SER A 31 -3.02 -7.71 -0.62
C SER A 31 -2.96 -7.14 0.80
N LEU A 32 -2.75 -5.83 0.93
CA LEU A 32 -2.78 -5.13 2.21
C LEU A 32 -4.19 -5.17 2.84
N ALA A 33 -5.25 -5.00 2.05
CA ALA A 33 -6.63 -5.08 2.52
C ALA A 33 -6.95 -6.46 3.11
N MET A 34 -6.55 -7.53 2.43
CA MET A 34 -6.73 -8.91 2.91
C MET A 34 -5.99 -9.16 4.22
N VAL A 35 -4.76 -8.66 4.34
CA VAL A 35 -3.97 -8.76 5.58
C VAL A 35 -4.63 -7.96 6.70
N CYS A 36 -5.08 -6.73 6.43
CA CYS A 36 -5.76 -5.89 7.41
C CYS A 36 -7.02 -6.57 7.96
N ASP A 37 -7.88 -7.09 7.08
CA ASP A 37 -9.12 -7.79 7.50
C ASP A 37 -8.82 -9.08 8.28
N ASP A 38 -7.70 -9.75 7.99
CA ASP A 38 -7.31 -10.98 8.69
C ASP A 38 -6.74 -10.71 10.08
N VAL A 39 -5.95 -9.64 10.25
CA VAL A 39 -5.15 -9.41 11.47
C VAL A 39 -5.70 -8.34 12.41
N LEU A 40 -6.49 -7.38 11.93
CA LEU A 40 -6.91 -6.20 12.71
C LEU A 40 -8.22 -6.40 13.47
N GLY A 41 -8.97 -7.48 13.20
CA GLY A 41 -10.23 -7.77 13.88
C GLY A 41 -11.25 -6.65 13.70
N THR A 42 -11.63 -5.98 14.79
CA THR A 42 -12.64 -4.91 14.80
C THR A 42 -12.08 -3.50 14.59
N MET A 43 -10.76 -3.34 14.40
CA MET A 43 -10.19 -2.02 14.12
C MET A 43 -10.55 -1.58 12.69
N GLU A 44 -11.01 -0.33 12.55
CA GLU A 44 -11.29 0.23 11.24
C GLU A 44 -9.98 0.55 10.50
N TRP A 45 -10.02 0.43 9.18
CA TRP A 45 -8.87 0.67 8.31
C TRP A 45 -9.33 1.16 6.94
N GLU A 46 -8.49 1.96 6.30
CA GLU A 46 -8.65 2.37 4.91
C GLU A 46 -7.31 2.36 4.18
N ILE A 47 -7.37 2.11 2.87
CA ILE A 47 -6.19 2.08 2.00
C ILE A 47 -6.39 3.05 0.85
N LEU A 48 -5.45 3.97 0.68
CA LEU A 48 -5.29 4.74 -0.55
C LEU A 48 -4.31 4.01 -1.46
N GLY A 49 -4.74 3.63 -2.66
CA GLY A 49 -3.85 3.30 -3.77
C GLY A 49 -3.73 4.50 -4.71
N SER A 50 -2.52 4.87 -5.11
CA SER A 50 -2.35 5.95 -6.10
C SER A 50 -1.36 5.62 -7.19
N ASP A 51 -1.64 6.08 -8.41
CA ASP A 51 -0.76 5.91 -9.57
C ASP A 51 -0.87 7.12 -10.51
N ILE A 52 0.13 7.33 -11.37
CA ILE A 52 0.10 8.41 -12.37
C ILE A 52 -0.79 8.05 -13.57
N ASN A 53 -0.94 6.76 -13.86
CA ASN A 53 -1.69 6.23 -14.99
C ASN A 53 -3.18 6.06 -14.62
N SER A 54 -4.08 6.82 -15.25
CA SER A 54 -5.52 6.70 -14.98
C SER A 54 -6.08 5.34 -15.41
N SER A 55 -5.64 4.83 -16.55
CA SER A 55 -6.16 3.59 -17.14
C SER A 55 -5.80 2.36 -16.31
N ILE A 56 -4.66 2.37 -15.60
CA ILE A 56 -4.32 1.27 -14.68
C ILE A 56 -5.15 1.36 -13.39
N LEU A 57 -5.44 2.58 -12.92
CA LEU A 57 -6.31 2.78 -11.76
C LEU A 57 -7.74 2.33 -12.04
N ASP A 58 -8.23 2.42 -13.27
CA ASP A 58 -9.54 1.88 -13.62
C ASP A 58 -9.59 0.37 -13.42
N LYS A 59 -8.51 -0.36 -13.76
CA LYS A 59 -8.40 -1.80 -13.44
C LYS A 59 -8.35 -2.04 -11.93
N ALA A 60 -7.60 -1.21 -11.21
CA ALA A 60 -7.49 -1.31 -9.77
C ALA A 60 -8.85 -1.14 -9.07
N ARG A 61 -9.66 -0.16 -9.50
CA ARG A 61 -11.02 0.07 -8.98
C ARG A 61 -11.97 -1.10 -9.23
N LEU A 62 -11.83 -1.79 -10.37
CA LEU A 62 -12.64 -2.98 -10.64
C LEU A 62 -12.28 -4.13 -9.68
N GLY A 63 -11.00 -4.26 -9.31
CA GLY A 63 -10.50 -5.38 -8.51
C GLY A 63 -10.69 -6.74 -9.20
N LEU A 64 -10.72 -6.73 -10.54
CA LEU A 64 -10.89 -7.90 -11.39
C LEU A 64 -9.55 -8.29 -12.00
N TYR A 65 -9.12 -9.52 -11.76
CA TYR A 65 -7.82 -10.05 -12.16
C TYR A 65 -7.97 -11.39 -12.87
N GLU A 66 -6.97 -11.74 -13.68
CA GLU A 66 -6.86 -13.09 -14.22
C GLU A 66 -6.49 -14.08 -13.11
N MET A 67 -7.05 -15.29 -13.15
CA MET A 67 -6.73 -16.35 -12.18
C MET A 67 -5.24 -16.74 -12.21
N SER A 68 -4.50 -16.43 -13.28
CA SER A 68 -3.04 -16.62 -13.33
C SER A 68 -2.28 -15.67 -12.39
N ARG A 69 -2.91 -14.61 -11.87
CA ARG A 69 -2.33 -13.63 -10.96
C ARG A 69 -2.37 -14.05 -9.48
N ILE A 70 -2.89 -15.24 -9.17
CA ILE A 70 -3.09 -15.71 -7.78
C ILE A 70 -1.84 -16.32 -7.15
N GLU A 71 -0.76 -16.49 -7.92
CA GLU A 71 0.48 -17.10 -7.44
C GLU A 71 1.01 -16.36 -6.21
N GLY A 72 1.30 -17.11 -5.14
CA GLY A 72 1.76 -16.56 -3.87
C GLY A 72 0.65 -16.12 -2.90
N ILE A 73 -0.63 -16.11 -3.30
CA ILE A 73 -1.75 -15.83 -2.40
C ILE A 73 -2.17 -17.12 -1.68
N PRO A 74 -2.20 -17.17 -0.33
CA PRO A 74 -2.64 -18.35 0.40
C PRO A 74 -4.07 -18.77 0.03
N GLN A 75 -4.31 -20.08 -0.08
CA GLN A 75 -5.62 -20.61 -0.49
C GLN A 75 -6.76 -20.16 0.44
N ALA A 76 -6.48 -19.98 1.73
CA ALA A 76 -7.46 -19.47 2.70
C ALA A 76 -7.88 -18.02 2.37
N TYR A 77 -6.94 -17.18 1.95
CA TYR A 77 -7.20 -15.80 1.56
C TYR A 77 -8.00 -15.75 0.26
N LEU A 78 -7.63 -16.57 -0.73
CA LEU A 78 -8.41 -16.68 -1.98
C LEU A 78 -9.86 -17.09 -1.72
N LYS A 79 -10.10 -18.04 -0.81
CA LYS A 79 -11.46 -18.48 -0.46
C LYS A 79 -12.25 -17.41 0.29
N ARG A 80 -11.60 -16.63 1.15
CA ARG A 80 -12.25 -15.62 2.01
C ARG A 80 -12.51 -14.30 1.29
N TYR A 81 -11.58 -13.88 0.43
CA TYR A 81 -11.54 -12.51 -0.10
C TYR A 81 -11.70 -12.40 -1.61
N CYS A 82 -11.89 -13.51 -2.31
CA CYS A 82 -12.00 -13.50 -3.76
C CYS A 82 -13.17 -14.37 -4.24
N LEU A 83 -13.86 -13.86 -5.25
CA LEU A 83 -14.90 -14.57 -5.99
C LEU A 83 -14.31 -15.12 -7.29
N LYS A 84 -14.46 -16.42 -7.51
CA LYS A 84 -14.05 -17.06 -8.76
C LYS A 84 -15.10 -16.82 -9.85
N GLY A 85 -14.69 -16.28 -10.98
CA GLY A 85 -15.56 -16.06 -12.12
C GLY A 85 -16.04 -17.37 -12.76
N ILE A 86 -17.29 -17.37 -13.23
CA ILE A 86 -17.96 -18.48 -13.90
C ILE A 86 -18.57 -18.00 -15.22
N GLY A 87 -18.91 -18.92 -16.13
CA GLY A 87 -19.52 -18.58 -17.42
C GLY A 87 -18.65 -17.61 -18.23
N SER A 88 -19.20 -16.45 -18.58
CA SER A 88 -18.48 -15.39 -19.31
C SER A 88 -17.29 -14.79 -18.55
N HIS A 89 -17.21 -15.00 -17.23
CA HIS A 89 -16.11 -14.57 -16.38
C HIS A 89 -15.16 -15.71 -16.01
N SER A 90 -15.30 -16.89 -16.63
CA SER A 90 -14.39 -18.02 -16.39
C SER A 90 -12.94 -17.61 -16.63
N GLY A 91 -12.06 -18.00 -15.70
CA GLY A 91 -10.64 -17.59 -15.72
C GLY A 91 -10.36 -16.28 -15.00
N GLN A 92 -11.39 -15.56 -14.54
CA GLN A 92 -11.23 -14.32 -13.76
C GLN A 92 -11.45 -14.55 -12.27
N LEU A 93 -10.93 -13.60 -11.50
CA LEU A 93 -11.03 -13.49 -10.06
C LEU A 93 -11.44 -12.06 -9.71
N LEU A 94 -12.47 -11.89 -8.90
CA LEU A 94 -12.92 -10.60 -8.42
C LEU A 94 -12.65 -10.48 -6.92
N VAL A 95 -12.00 -9.41 -6.49
CA VAL A 95 -11.82 -9.11 -5.06
C VAL A 95 -13.17 -8.81 -4.43
N ASP A 96 -13.40 -9.34 -3.23
CA ASP A 96 -14.66 -9.19 -2.52
C ASP A 96 -15.02 -7.72 -2.27
N ALA A 97 -16.32 -7.42 -2.32
CA ALA A 97 -16.82 -6.06 -2.18
C ALA A 97 -16.50 -5.44 -0.81
N SER A 98 -16.43 -6.25 0.26
CA SER A 98 -16.09 -5.78 1.61
C SER A 98 -14.69 -5.14 1.67
N LEU A 99 -13.73 -5.68 0.91
CA LEU A 99 -12.40 -5.09 0.78
C LEU A 99 -12.41 -3.90 -0.17
N ARG A 100 -13.04 -4.03 -1.35
CA ARG A 100 -13.09 -2.95 -2.36
C ARG A 100 -13.69 -1.65 -1.82
N ASN A 101 -14.65 -1.74 -0.90
CA ASN A 101 -15.27 -0.57 -0.27
C ASN A 101 -14.34 0.18 0.72
N LYS A 102 -13.22 -0.42 1.12
CA LYS A 102 -12.21 0.16 2.02
C LYS A 102 -10.91 0.53 1.31
N VAL A 103 -10.85 0.35 -0.01
CA VAL A 103 -9.69 0.67 -0.85
C VAL A 103 -10.08 1.74 -1.87
N PHE A 104 -9.44 2.91 -1.78
CA PHE A 104 -9.70 4.06 -2.63
C PHE A 104 -8.55 4.26 -3.62
N PHE A 105 -8.87 4.60 -4.87
CA PHE A 105 -7.88 4.80 -5.92
C PHE A 105 -7.89 6.20 -6.49
N MET A 106 -6.75 6.88 -6.45
CA MET A 106 -6.61 8.27 -6.90
C MET A 106 -5.40 8.46 -7.81
N ARG A 107 -5.57 9.29 -8.84
CA ARG A 107 -4.45 9.64 -9.72
C ARG A 107 -3.54 10.63 -9.03
N LEU A 108 -2.28 10.26 -8.81
CA LEU A 108 -1.24 11.13 -8.24
C LEU A 108 0.05 11.02 -9.04
N ASN A 109 0.68 12.16 -9.31
CA ASN A 109 2.06 12.21 -9.77
C ASN A 109 2.96 12.54 -8.58
N LEU A 110 3.82 11.60 -8.19
CA LEU A 110 4.72 11.78 -7.04
C LEU A 110 5.80 12.87 -7.26
N ASN A 111 6.02 13.26 -8.51
CA ASN A 111 6.93 14.37 -8.86
C ASN A 111 6.31 15.74 -8.62
N ASP A 112 4.99 15.83 -8.58
CA ASP A 112 4.24 17.07 -8.46
C ASP A 112 3.88 17.36 -6.99
N TYR A 113 3.16 18.46 -6.78
CA TYR A 113 2.54 18.75 -5.50
C TYR A 113 1.45 17.70 -5.22
N LEU A 114 1.50 17.10 -4.02
CA LEU A 114 0.45 16.20 -3.56
C LEU A 114 -0.68 17.01 -2.94
N PRO A 115 -1.96 16.77 -3.33
CA PRO A 115 -3.09 17.41 -2.68
C PRO A 115 -3.12 17.03 -1.20
N ASP A 116 -4.01 17.66 -0.42
CA ASP A 116 -4.11 17.29 0.99
C ASP A 116 -4.74 15.91 1.15
N LEU A 117 -3.92 14.93 1.52
CA LEU A 117 -4.32 13.53 1.70
C LEU A 117 -4.60 13.18 3.16
N GLY A 118 -4.37 14.14 4.08
CA GLY A 118 -4.17 13.84 5.49
C GLY A 118 -2.86 13.08 5.75
N GLY A 119 -2.78 12.43 6.91
CA GLY A 119 -1.64 11.61 7.33
C GLY A 119 -1.93 10.11 7.21
N PHE A 120 -0.87 9.31 7.08
CA PHE A 120 -0.90 7.86 6.98
C PHE A 120 -0.04 7.24 8.08
N ASP A 121 -0.50 6.11 8.61
CA ASP A 121 0.22 5.30 9.59
C ASP A 121 1.24 4.38 8.92
N ILE A 122 0.95 3.98 7.69
CA ILE A 122 1.80 3.11 6.89
C ILE A 122 1.84 3.62 5.44
N ILE A 123 3.03 3.73 4.87
CA ILE A 123 3.21 4.04 3.45
C ILE A 123 4.11 2.99 2.79
N PHE A 124 3.64 2.44 1.68
CA PHE A 124 4.40 1.63 0.75
C PHE A 124 4.77 2.50 -0.46
N LEU A 125 6.07 2.62 -0.75
CA LEU A 125 6.62 3.30 -1.92
C LEU A 125 7.55 2.32 -2.64
N ARG A 126 6.96 1.31 -3.25
CA ARG A 126 7.64 0.12 -3.75
C ARG A 126 7.74 0.13 -5.27
N ASN A 127 8.87 -0.32 -5.80
CA ASN A 127 9.13 -0.52 -7.23
C ASN A 127 8.99 0.74 -8.10
N VAL A 128 9.06 1.94 -7.52
CA VAL A 128 8.90 3.21 -8.23
C VAL A 128 10.14 4.09 -8.17
N LEU A 129 10.93 4.01 -7.10
CA LEU A 129 12.12 4.83 -6.95
C LEU A 129 13.19 4.47 -7.98
N ILE A 130 13.21 3.22 -8.45
CA ILE A 130 14.15 2.77 -9.51
C ILE A 130 14.04 3.57 -10.82
N TYR A 131 12.93 4.25 -11.08
CA TYR A 131 12.72 5.06 -12.28
C TYR A 131 13.22 6.51 -12.16
N PHE A 132 13.69 6.93 -10.98
CA PHE A 132 14.08 8.30 -10.71
C PHE A 132 15.59 8.45 -10.50
N GLU A 133 16.15 9.56 -10.99
CA GLU A 133 17.49 9.99 -10.61
C GLU A 133 17.55 10.45 -9.15
N MET A 134 18.75 10.50 -8.56
CA MET A 134 18.92 10.76 -7.12
C MET A 134 18.27 12.08 -6.65
N ALA A 135 18.39 13.16 -7.43
CA ALA A 135 17.78 14.44 -7.09
C ALA A 135 16.23 14.35 -7.06
N THR A 136 15.65 13.56 -7.95
CA THR A 136 14.21 13.33 -8.02
C THR A 136 13.75 12.39 -6.89
N LYS A 137 14.51 11.32 -6.61
CA LYS A 137 14.28 10.43 -5.46
C LYS A 137 14.20 11.22 -4.15
N GLN A 138 15.16 12.13 -3.92
CA GLN A 138 15.17 12.99 -2.73
C GLN A 138 13.88 13.79 -2.58
N LYS A 139 13.43 14.43 -3.67
CA LYS A 139 12.21 15.25 -3.67
C LYS A 139 10.96 14.39 -3.45
N VAL A 140 10.85 13.25 -4.12
CA VAL A 140 9.73 12.32 -3.99
C VAL A 140 9.63 11.80 -2.56
N VAL A 141 10.72 11.24 -2.01
CA VAL A 141 10.74 10.70 -0.65
C VAL A 141 10.40 11.79 0.37
N SER A 142 10.98 12.98 0.28
CA SER A 142 10.67 14.09 1.18
C SER A 142 9.18 14.48 1.16
N ARG A 143 8.53 14.51 -0.02
CA ARG A 143 7.09 14.80 -0.13
C ARG A 143 6.23 13.70 0.48
N VAL A 144 6.59 12.44 0.23
CA VAL A 144 5.85 11.28 0.76
C VAL A 144 5.98 11.20 2.28
N LEU A 145 7.17 11.43 2.85
CA LEU A 145 7.40 11.37 4.30
C LEU A 145 6.71 12.49 5.09
N LYS A 146 6.35 13.60 4.44
CA LYS A 146 5.46 14.62 5.04
C LYS A 146 4.05 14.11 5.29
N ARG A 147 3.63 13.06 4.60
CA ARG A 147 2.33 12.40 4.80
C ARG A 147 2.41 11.21 5.77
N LEU A 148 3.61 10.85 6.23
CA LEU A 148 3.78 9.79 7.24
C LEU A 148 3.64 10.37 8.65
N ASN A 149 2.69 9.80 9.41
CA ASN A 149 2.47 10.16 10.81
C ASN A 149 3.72 9.84 11.66
N PRO A 150 3.99 10.61 12.74
CA PRO A 150 4.98 10.22 13.73
C PRO A 150 4.72 8.79 14.24
N GLY A 151 5.78 7.99 14.39
CA GLY A 151 5.65 6.56 14.74
C GLY A 151 5.25 5.63 13.60
N GLY A 152 4.92 6.17 12.42
CA GLY A 152 4.46 5.45 11.25
C GLY A 152 5.54 4.65 10.53
N TRP A 153 5.11 3.70 9.70
CA TRP A 153 5.98 2.77 8.96
C TRP A 153 6.11 3.14 7.48
N PHE A 154 7.31 2.96 6.96
CA PHE A 154 7.65 3.24 5.57
C PHE A 154 8.35 2.04 4.93
N PHE A 155 7.82 1.57 3.80
CA PHE A 155 8.29 0.38 3.10
C PHE A 155 8.72 0.74 1.66
N VAL A 156 9.90 0.24 1.26
CA VAL A 156 10.38 0.28 -0.14
C VAL A 156 10.61 -1.15 -0.64
N SER A 157 10.95 -1.35 -1.92
CA SER A 157 11.28 -2.68 -2.42
C SER A 157 12.69 -3.14 -2.03
N HIS A 158 12.93 -4.45 -2.05
CA HIS A 158 14.24 -5.01 -1.71
C HIS A 158 15.39 -4.55 -2.63
N SER A 159 15.06 -4.19 -3.88
CA SER A 159 16.00 -3.62 -4.85
C SER A 159 16.18 -2.10 -4.69
N GLU A 160 15.41 -1.48 -3.79
CA GLU A 160 15.43 -0.05 -3.52
C GLU A 160 16.08 0.22 -2.17
N SER A 161 16.74 1.37 -2.07
CA SER A 161 17.34 1.82 -0.83
C SER A 161 17.19 3.32 -0.72
N LEU A 162 17.06 3.80 0.52
CA LEU A 162 17.11 5.22 0.84
C LEU A 162 18.55 5.74 1.03
N ASN A 163 19.57 4.92 0.74
CA ASN A 163 20.96 5.34 0.79
C ASN A 163 21.21 6.57 -0.10
N GLY A 164 21.82 7.60 0.48
CA GLY A 164 22.07 8.88 -0.20
C GLY A 164 20.84 9.79 -0.28
N ILE A 165 19.70 9.39 0.28
CA ILE A 165 18.51 10.22 0.44
C ILE A 165 18.48 10.73 1.88
N GLN A 166 18.44 12.04 2.07
CA GLN A 166 18.26 12.65 3.38
C GLN A 166 16.82 12.43 3.87
N HIS A 167 16.67 11.77 5.02
CA HIS A 167 15.39 11.50 5.67
C HIS A 167 15.57 11.39 7.20
N ASP A 168 14.46 11.46 7.94
CA ASP A 168 14.36 11.34 9.40
C ASP A 168 13.96 9.93 9.87
N LEU A 169 13.93 8.95 8.96
CA LEU A 169 13.56 7.58 9.27
C LEU A 169 14.68 6.75 9.91
N VAL A 170 14.31 5.88 10.85
CA VAL A 170 15.17 4.84 11.42
C VAL A 170 14.91 3.53 10.72
N GLN A 171 15.96 2.90 10.17
CA GLN A 171 15.84 1.58 9.55
C GLN A 171 15.62 0.50 10.61
N GLN A 172 14.56 -0.31 10.44
CA GLN A 172 14.19 -1.39 11.36
C GLN A 172 14.56 -2.77 10.81
N ALA A 173 14.52 -2.92 9.49
CA ALA A 173 14.93 -4.12 8.75
C ALA A 173 15.29 -3.74 7.30
N PRO A 174 15.83 -4.65 6.47
CA PRO A 174 16.02 -4.38 5.04
C PRO A 174 14.72 -3.89 4.38
N ALA A 175 14.77 -2.71 3.75
CA ALA A 175 13.65 -2.05 3.10
C ALA A 175 12.45 -1.66 4.01
N VAL A 176 12.62 -1.73 5.34
CA VAL A 176 11.60 -1.35 6.33
C VAL A 176 12.14 -0.27 7.26
N TYR A 177 11.42 0.84 7.32
CA TYR A 177 11.81 2.03 8.07
C TYR A 177 10.67 2.51 8.96
N ARG A 178 11.00 3.24 10.01
CA ARG A 178 10.03 3.83 10.93
C ARG A 178 10.37 5.29 11.19
N LYS A 179 9.35 6.15 11.19
CA LYS A 179 9.47 7.54 11.63
C LYS A 179 9.42 7.58 13.15
N GLU A 180 10.32 8.33 13.78
CA GLU A 180 10.29 8.46 15.23
C GLU A 180 8.94 9.07 15.69
N ALA A 181 8.47 8.67 16.87
CA ALA A 181 7.32 9.30 17.49
C ALA A 181 7.73 10.71 17.92
N ALA A 182 6.81 11.68 17.82
CA ALA A 182 7.02 12.96 18.49
C ALA A 182 7.13 12.71 20.00
N ALA A 183 8.14 13.32 20.63
CA ALA A 183 8.34 13.25 22.08
C ALA A 183 7.20 13.91 22.86
#